data_AF-A0A450YVY7-F1
#
_entry.id   AF-A0A450YVY7-F1
#
_cell.length_a   1.000
_cell.length_b   1.000
_cell.length_c   1.000
_cell.angle_alpha   90.00
_cell.angle_beta   90.00
_cell.angle_gamma   90.00
#
_symmetry.space_group_name_H-M   'P 1'
#
loop_
_entity.id
_entity.type
_entity.pdbx_description
1 polymer ?
#
loop_
_entity_poly.entity_id
_entity_poly.type
_entity_poly.pdbx_seq_one_letter_code
_entity_poly.pdbx_strand_id
1 'polypeptide(L)' 'MKKEYHLERFARRINGPWSYSWFHEMSQKIELSSIGCTITLDAVYKKVIFPSP' A
#
# COMPACT_ATOMS: atom_id res chain seq x y z
N MET A 1 2.63 -6.46 -22.13
CA MET A 1 1.89 -5.72 -21.09
C MET A 1 2.82 -5.46 -19.92
N LYS A 2 2.99 -4.21 -19.50
CA LYS A 2 3.72 -3.88 -18.27
C LYS A 2 2.78 -4.18 -17.10
N LYS A 3 3.23 -4.92 -16.09
CA LYS A 3 2.42 -5.12 -14.86
C LYS A 3 2.29 -3.76 -14.18
N GLU A 4 1.06 -3.32 -13.96
CA GLU A 4 0.77 -2.11 -13.21
C GLU A 4 0.64 -2.47 -11.74
N TYR A 5 1.35 -1.74 -10.89
CA TYR A 5 1.25 -1.86 -9.44
C TYR A 5 0.14 -0.94 -8.98
N HIS A 6 -0.71 -1.40 -8.07
CA HIS A 6 -1.80 -0.61 -7.52
C HIS A 6 -2.11 -1.07 -6.10
N LEU A 7 -2.09 -0.12 -5.17
CA LEU A 7 -2.49 -0.35 -3.78
C LEU A 7 -3.45 0.74 -3.34
N GLU A 8 -4.56 0.32 -2.75
CA GLU A 8 -5.56 1.20 -2.17
C GLU A 8 -5.41 1.25 -0.65
N ARG A 9 -5.56 2.44 -0.07
CA ARG A 9 -5.48 2.67 1.37
C ARG A 9 -6.71 3.39 1.88
N PHE A 10 -7.36 2.78 2.86
CA PHE A 10 -8.46 3.34 3.63
C PHE A 10 -7.99 3.55 5.07
N ALA A 11 -7.93 4.80 5.52
CA ALA A 11 -7.47 5.14 6.87
C ALA A 11 -8.53 5.94 7.61
N ARG A 12 -8.90 5.49 8.81
CA ARG A 12 -9.83 6.20 9.69
C ARG A 12 -9.10 7.34 10.39
N ARG A 13 -9.58 8.57 10.23
CA ARG A 13 -9.05 9.75 10.92
C ARG A 13 -9.55 9.79 12.36
N ILE A 14 -8.80 10.48 13.23
CA ILE A 14 -9.13 10.66 14.65
C ILE A 14 -10.53 11.27 14.84
N ASN A 15 -10.95 12.15 13.93
CA ASN A 15 -12.26 12.80 13.98
C ASN A 15 -13.41 11.95 13.41
N GLY A 16 -13.17 10.70 13.00
CA GLY A 16 -14.21 9.76 12.56
C GLY A 16 -14.25 9.44 11.06
N PRO A 17 -14.07 10.41 10.13
CA PRO A 17 -14.09 10.16 8.69
C PRO A 17 -13.03 9.17 8.20
N TRP A 18 -13.38 8.48 7.12
CA TRP A 18 -12.42 7.70 6.35
C TRP A 18 -11.70 8.59 5.34
N SER A 19 -10.41 8.37 5.18
CA SER A 19 -9.61 8.93 4.10
C SER A 19 -9.18 7.84 3.14
N TYR A 20 -9.28 8.15 1.86
CA TYR A 20 -8.88 7.28 0.76
C TYR A 20 -7.63 7.84 0.09
N SER A 21 -6.74 6.95 -0.32
CA SER A 21 -5.55 7.26 -1.11
C SER A 21 -5.10 6.01 -1.85
N TRP A 22 -4.39 6.19 -2.96
CA TRP A 22 -3.87 5.10 -3.78
C TRP A 22 -2.41 5.35 -4.17
N PHE A 23 -1.71 4.29 -4.56
CA PHE A 23 -0.29 4.32 -4.92
C PHE A 23 -0.02 3.43 -6.14
N HIS A 24 0.78 3.92 -7.09
CA HIS A 24 1.20 3.18 -8.30
C HIS A 24 2.72 2.97 -8.42
N GLU A 25 3.50 3.58 -7.54
CA GLU A 25 4.96 3.54 -7.58
C GLU A 25 5.53 2.58 -6.53
N MET A 26 6.44 1.68 -6.92
CA MET A 26 7.02 0.67 -6.03
C MET A 26 7.85 1.25 -4.88
N SER A 27 8.40 2.46 -5.06
CA SER A 27 9.16 3.19 -4.04
C SER A 27 8.30 3.86 -2.98
N GLN A 28 6.97 3.86 -3.14
CA GLN A 28 6.06 4.51 -2.19
C GLN A 28 6.11 3.82 -0.83
N LYS A 29 6.04 4.65 0.21
CA LYS A 29 6.11 4.25 1.61
C LYS A 29 4.76 4.50 2.26
N ILE A 30 4.24 3.50 2.95
CA ILE A 30 3.03 3.57 3.74
C ILE A 30 3.45 3.51 5.20
N GLU A 31 3.21 4.60 5.91
CA GLU A 31 3.39 4.65 7.35
C GLU A 31 2.11 4.19 8.07
N LEU A 32 2.25 3.19 8.93
CA LEU A 32 1.24 2.71 9.87
C LEU A 32 1.62 3.22 11.26
N SER A 33 1.28 4.49 11.51
CA SER A 33 1.67 5.21 12.73
C SER A 33 1.20 4.55 14.03
N SER A 34 0.07 3.83 14.01
CA SER A 34 -0.47 3.11 15.18
C SER A 34 0.46 2.04 15.73
N ILE A 35 1.35 1.50 14.89
CA ILE A 35 2.32 0.46 15.25
C ILE A 35 3.77 0.86 14.92
N GLY A 36 4.01 2.14 14.58
CA GLY A 36 5.33 2.65 14.21
C GLY A 36 5.98 1.91 13.03
N CYS A 37 5.18 1.37 12.11
CA CYS A 37 5.67 0.55 11.01
C CYS A 37 5.67 1.34 9.71
N THR A 38 6.71 1.19 8.89
CA THR A 38 6.72 1.69 7.50
C THR A 38 6.86 0.53 6.55
N ILE A 39 5.96 0.44 5.57
CA ILE A 39 5.93 -0.60 4.56
C ILE A 39 6.18 0.03 3.19
N THR A 40 7.07 -0.54 2.38
CA THR A 40 7.23 -0.15 0.97
C THR A 40 6.32 -1.00 0.08
N LEU A 41 5.80 -0.43 -1.01
CA LEU A 41 5.02 -1.21 -1.99
C LEU A 41 5.83 -2.38 -2.55
N ASP A 42 7.11 -2.17 -2.85
CA ASP A 42 8.04 -3.23 -3.27
C ASP A 42 8.07 -4.43 -2.30
N ALA A 43 8.11 -4.18 -0.99
CA ALA A 43 8.13 -5.25 0.01
C ALA A 43 6.82 -6.07 0.04
N VAL A 44 5.69 -5.44 -0.24
CA VAL A 44 4.40 -6.13 -0.38
C VAL A 44 4.43 -7.03 -1.62
N TYR A 45 4.75 -6.46 -2.78
CA TYR A 45 4.72 -7.20 -4.05
C TYR A 45 5.78 -8.31 -4.13
N LYS A 46 6.91 -8.20 -3.43
CA LYS A 46 7.89 -9.30 -3.31
C LYS A 46 7.38 -10.49 -2.50
N LYS A 47 6.48 -10.26 -1.54
CA LYS A 47 5.89 -11.31 -0.70
C LYS A 47 4.65 -11.94 -1.32
N VAL A 48 3.99 -11.22 -2.24
CA VAL A 48 2.86 -11.76 -2.99
C VAL A 48 3.40 -12.66 -4.10
N ILE A 49 3.22 -13.97 -3.94
CA ILE A 49 3.42 -14.91 -5.03
C ILE A 49 2.26 -14.71 -6.00
N PHE A 50 2.53 -14.05 -7.13
CA PHE A 50 1.56 -13.98 -8.20
C PHE A 50 1.49 -15.35 -8.87
N PRO A 51 0.29 -15.93 -9.07
CA PRO A 51 0.15 -17.10 -9.91
C PRO A 51 0.73 -16.77 -11.29
N SER A 52 1.54 -17.68 -11.83
CA SER A 52 2.01 -17.60 -13.21
C SER A 52 0.79 -17.63 -14.15
N PRO A 53 0.81 -16.83 -15.24
CA PRO A 53 -0.26 -16.83 -16.22
C PRO A 53 -0.46 -18.20 -16.86
#